data_AF-A0A953T0W0-F1
#
_entry.id   AF-A0A953T0W0-F1
#
_cell.length_a   1.000
_cell.length_b   1.000
_cell.length_c   1.000
_cell.angle_alpha   90.00
_cell.angle_beta   90.00
_cell.angle_gamma   90.00
#
_symmetry.space_group_name_H-M   'P 1'
#
loop_
_entity.id
_entity.type
_entity.pdbx_description
1 polymer ?
#
loop_
_entity_poly.entity_id
_entity_poly.type
_entity_poly.pdbx_seq_one_letter_code
_entity_poly.pdbx_strand_id
1 'polypeptide(L)' 'MQLHELQPIYKNKPKKRIGRGGKKGNYCGRGLKGQKSRAGHRIRPAEREFVLRLPKLRGKK' A
#
# COMPACT_ATOMS: atom_id res chain seq x y z
N MET A 1 5.19 33.50 -20.32
CA MET A 1 4.29 32.36 -20.11
C MET A 1 3.20 32.77 -19.15
N GLN A 2 1.97 32.84 -19.63
CA GLN A 2 0.79 33.13 -18.83
C GLN A 2 0.25 31.85 -18.17
N LEU A 3 -0.51 31.98 -17.09
CA LEU A 3 -1.02 30.81 -16.35
C LEU A 3 -1.89 29.89 -17.20
N HIS A 4 -2.62 30.43 -18.18
CA HIS A 4 -3.49 29.66 -19.08
C HIS A 4 -2.72 28.93 -20.19
N GLU A 5 -1.42 29.22 -20.36
CA GLU A 5 -0.56 28.58 -21.35
C GLU A 5 0.13 27.33 -20.78
N LEU A 6 0.08 27.12 -19.46
CA LEU A 6 0.74 26.00 -18.80
C LEU A 6 0.04 24.68 -19.14
N GLN A 7 0.76 23.78 -19.82
CA GLN A 7 0.31 22.43 -20.12
C GLN A 7 1.32 21.39 -19.61
N PRO A 8 0.85 20.25 -19.09
CA PRO A 8 1.74 19.20 -18.63
C PRO A 8 2.40 18.51 -19.83
N ILE A 9 3.73 18.37 -19.77
CA ILE A 9 4.53 17.66 -20.80
C ILE A 9 4.14 16.17 -20.87
N TYR A 10 3.76 15.58 -19.73
CA TYR A 10 3.34 14.18 -19.63
C TYR A 10 1.95 14.04 -19.03
N LYS A 11 1.20 13.04 -19.49
CA LYS A 11 -0.15 12.76 -18.98
C LYS A 11 -0.09 12.29 -17.53
N ASN A 12 -0.84 12.97 -16.66
CA ASN A 12 -1.01 12.56 -15.27
C ASN A 12 -1.79 11.24 -15.16
N LYS A 13 -1.29 10.32 -14.34
CA LYS A 13 -1.98 9.06 -14.06
C LYS A 13 -3.22 9.32 -13.20
N PRO A 14 -4.40 8.79 -13.56
CA PRO A 14 -5.61 8.97 -12.75
C PRO A 14 -5.48 8.26 -11.40
N LYS A 15 -6.06 8.86 -10.35
CA LYS A 15 -6.11 8.25 -9.02
C LYS A 15 -7.02 7.02 -9.03
N LYS A 16 -6.59 5.94 -8.41
CA LYS A 16 -7.41 4.74 -8.23
C LYS A 16 -8.46 4.99 -7.13
N ARG A 17 -9.73 5.11 -7.50
CA ARG A 17 -10.87 5.21 -6.56
C ARG A 17 -11.43 3.81 -6.32
N ILE A 18 -11.14 3.24 -5.15
CA ILE A 18 -11.60 1.88 -4.77
C ILE A 18 -12.92 2.00 -4.01
N GLY A 19 -13.83 1.01 -4.12
CA GLY A 19 -15.12 1.05 -3.43
C GLY A 19 -16.15 1.97 -4.09
N ARG A 20 -16.10 2.11 -5.42
CA ARG A 20 -17.02 2.95 -6.23
C ARG A 20 -17.56 2.15 -7.43
N GLY A 21 -18.05 0.93 -7.18
CA GLY A 21 -18.59 0.03 -8.21
C GLY A 21 -17.54 -0.82 -8.96
N GLY A 22 -18.01 -1.69 -9.86
CA GLY A 22 -17.18 -2.59 -10.68
C GLY A 22 -16.42 -3.67 -9.91
N LYS A 23 -15.32 -4.19 -10.49
CA LYS A 23 -14.52 -5.33 -9.97
C LYS A 23 -14.01 -5.14 -8.53
N LYS A 24 -13.84 -3.91 -8.05
CA LYS A 24 -13.38 -3.60 -6.67
C LYS A 24 -14.39 -2.74 -5.89
N GLY A 25 -15.68 -2.87 -6.21
CA GLY A 25 -16.78 -2.16 -5.55
C GLY A 25 -17.01 -2.67 -4.13
N ASN A 26 -17.42 -3.93 -3.97
CA ASN A 26 -17.98 -4.41 -2.69
C ASN A 26 -16.89 -4.64 -1.64
N TYR A 27 -15.87 -5.44 -1.97
CA TYR A 27 -14.83 -5.83 -1.01
C TYR A 27 -13.51 -5.09 -1.20
N CYS A 28 -13.46 -4.11 -2.10
CA CYS A 28 -12.23 -3.36 -2.41
C CYS A 28 -11.02 -4.24 -2.78
N GLY A 29 -11.25 -5.51 -3.16
CA GLY A 29 -10.20 -6.52 -3.38
C GLY A 29 -9.61 -7.18 -2.12
N ARG A 30 -10.21 -6.96 -0.94
CA ARG A 30 -9.76 -7.51 0.36
C ARG A 30 -10.45 -8.82 0.77
N GLY A 31 -11.49 -9.23 0.06
CA GLY A 31 -12.31 -10.40 0.40
C GLY A 31 -13.31 -10.14 1.53
N LEU A 32 -13.95 -11.21 2.00
CA LEU A 32 -15.10 -11.17 2.90
C LEU A 32 -14.72 -10.94 4.38
N LYS A 33 -14.54 -12.01 5.16
CA LYS A 33 -14.54 -11.97 6.63
C LYS A 33 -13.19 -12.31 7.28
N GLY A 34 -12.09 -12.30 6.53
CA GLY A 34 -10.76 -12.60 7.06
C GLY A 34 -10.18 -11.47 7.92
N GLN A 35 -9.21 -11.77 8.78
CA GLN A 35 -8.53 -10.75 9.61
C GLN A 35 -7.95 -9.61 8.76
N LYS A 36 -7.42 -9.94 7.57
CA LYS A 36 -6.85 -8.99 6.59
C LYS A 36 -7.88 -8.02 5.99
N SER A 37 -9.17 -8.32 6.02
CA SER A 37 -10.22 -7.41 5.50
C SER A 37 -10.70 -6.40 6.53
N ARG A 38 -10.36 -6.58 7.81
CA ARG A 38 -10.82 -5.71 8.91
C ARG A 38 -9.95 -4.46 9.05
N ALA A 39 -10.55 -3.35 9.46
CA ALA A 39 -9.81 -2.14 9.81
C ALA A 39 -8.96 -2.38 11.07
N GLY A 40 -7.78 -1.77 11.14
CA GLY A 40 -6.93 -1.81 12.34
C GLY A 40 -6.28 -3.16 12.64
N HIS A 41 -6.36 -4.16 11.75
CA HIS A 41 -5.64 -5.41 11.97
C HIS A 41 -4.12 -5.16 11.95
N ARG A 42 -3.45 -5.44 13.07
CA ARG A 42 -1.99 -5.33 13.21
C ARG A 42 -1.38 -6.72 13.30
N ILE A 43 -1.40 -7.45 12.18
CA ILE A 43 -0.79 -8.78 12.10
C ILE A 43 0.73 -8.62 12.10
N ARG A 44 1.41 -9.23 13.06
CA ARG A 44 2.87 -9.23 13.14
C ARG A 44 3.44 -10.01 11.94
N PRO A 45 4.36 -9.42 11.14
CA PRO A 45 5.02 -10.15 10.06
C PRO A 45 5.85 -11.31 10.61
N ALA A 46 5.79 -12.47 9.95
CA ALA A 46 6.58 -13.65 10.30
C ALA A 46 8.09 -13.38 10.23
N GLU A 47 8.52 -12.50 9.33
CA GLU A 47 9.91 -12.04 9.18
C GLU A 47 10.51 -11.51 10.49
N ARG A 48 9.69 -10.97 11.39
CA ARG A 48 10.17 -10.49 12.68
C ARG A 48 10.73 -11.61 13.55
N GLU A 49 10.26 -12.85 13.40
CA GLU A 49 10.83 -13.99 14.11
C GLU A 49 12.20 -14.38 13.55
N PHE A 50 12.34 -14.36 12.22
CA PHE A 50 13.63 -14.61 11.56
C PHE A 50 14.68 -13.56 11.96
N VAL A 51 14.30 -12.28 11.99
CA VAL A 51 15.21 -11.19 12.40
C VAL A 51 15.62 -11.31 13.87
N LEU A 52 14.70 -11.66 14.76
CA LEU A 52 15.01 -11.83 16.19
C LEU A 52 15.93 -13.02 16.48
N ARG A 53 15.87 -14.05 15.63
CA ARG A 53 16.75 -15.22 15.74
C ARG A 53 18.19 -14.91 15.34
N LEU A 54 18.40 -13.93 14.45
CA LEU A 54 19.73 -13.57 13.98
C LEU A 54 20.48 -12.74 15.04
N PRO A 55 21.75 -13.07 15.34
CA PRO A 55 22.58 -12.22 16.20
C PRO A 55 22.82 -10.87 15.52
N LYS A 56 22.91 -9.80 16.32
CA LYS A 56 23.21 -8.47 15.81
C LYS A 56 24.62 -8.45 15.19
N LEU A 57 24.76 -7.74 14.07
CA LEU A 57 26.06 -7.53 13.45
C LEU A 57 26.98 -6.79 14.43
N ARG A 58 28.20 -7.30 14.60
CA ARG A 58 29.26 -6.60 15.32
C ARG A 58 29.83 -5.50 14.41
N GLY A 59 30.31 -4.42 15.01
CA GLY A 59 30.74 -3.21 14.29
C GLY A 59 31.68 -3.51 13.12
N LYS A 60 31.49 -2.78 12.02
CA LYS A 60 32.50 -2.71 10.95
C LYS A 60 33.61 -1.75 11.37
N LYS A 61 34.81 -1.97 10.82
CA LYS A 61 35.90 -0.99 10.82
C LYS A 61 35.48 0.29 10.13
#